data_AF-A0A1F3AGM6-F1
#
_entry.id   AF-A0A1F3AGM6-F1
#
_cell.length_a   1.000
_cell.length_b   1.000
_cell.length_c   1.000
_cell.angle_alpha   90.00
_cell.angle_beta   90.00
_cell.angle_gamma   90.00
#
_symmetry.space_group_name_H-M   'P 1'
#
loop_
_entity.id
_entity.type
_entity.pdbx_description
1 polymer ?
#
loop_
_entity_poly.entity_id
_entity_poly.type
_entity_poly.pdbx_seq_one_letter_code
_entity_poly.pdbx_strand_id
1 'polypeptide(L)'
;MAKRYPAHLVKAHRNYTIEEAADLLGAHLQTIRGWVKNGTLPACSEKRPILVVGADIRAFLRGREIASKRRLGPNEFYCLKCRAPRRPAGMMVDYEMQTDRAGRLVALCEECEGLIFRTLSSDKIGVVAPDLSIMFKGRKPSLDEPDEAA
;
A
#
# COMPACT_ATOMS: atom_id res chain seq x y z
N MET A 1 -6.60 -10.17 -2.54
CA MET A 1 -5.73 -9.42 -1.61
C MET A 1 -5.93 -10.02 -0.23
N ALA A 2 -4.87 -10.38 0.51
CA ALA A 2 -5.07 -10.90 1.86
C ALA A 2 -5.65 -9.79 2.76
N LYS A 3 -6.59 -10.15 3.66
CA LYS A 3 -7.16 -9.20 4.64
C LYS A 3 -6.03 -8.58 5.46
N ARG A 4 -6.03 -7.25 5.58
CA ARG A 4 -5.11 -6.50 6.44
C ARG A 4 -5.75 -6.34 7.81
N TYR A 5 -4.95 -6.55 8.86
CA TYR A 5 -5.39 -6.41 10.24
C TYR A 5 -4.72 -5.18 10.86
N PRO A 6 -5.43 -4.40 11.68
CA PRO A 6 -4.93 -3.14 12.22
C PRO A 6 -3.86 -3.35 13.31
N ALA A 7 -2.58 -3.32 12.92
CA ALA A 7 -1.47 -3.50 13.86
C ALA A 7 -1.36 -2.39 14.93
N HIS A 8 -1.91 -1.21 14.67
CA HIS A 8 -1.82 -0.06 15.57
C HIS A 8 -2.71 -0.20 16.82
N LEU A 9 -3.77 -1.01 16.77
CA LEU A 9 -4.69 -1.21 17.91
C LEU A 9 -4.08 -2.07 19.03
N VAL A 10 -3.18 -2.99 18.68
CA VAL A 10 -2.51 -3.88 19.64
C VAL A 10 -1.56 -3.04 20.48
N LYS A 11 -1.47 -3.22 21.79
CA LYS A 11 -0.48 -2.54 22.66
C LYS A 11 0.74 -3.46 22.88
N ALA A 12 1.94 -2.95 22.63
CA ALA A 12 3.17 -3.76 22.64
C ALA A 12 3.45 -4.45 23.99
N HIS A 13 3.24 -3.74 25.10
CA HIS A 13 3.54 -4.23 26.45
C HIS A 13 2.35 -4.92 27.14
N ARG A 14 1.29 -5.26 26.39
CA ARG A 14 0.13 -5.99 26.93
C ARG A 14 0.12 -7.41 26.39
N ASN A 15 -0.23 -8.35 27.27
CA ASN A 15 -0.52 -9.73 26.89
C ASN A 15 -2.00 -9.83 26.53
N TYR A 16 -2.29 -10.61 25.50
CA TYR A 16 -3.63 -10.84 24.99
C TYR A 16 -3.96 -12.32 25.02
N THR A 17 -5.19 -12.66 25.37
CA THR A 17 -5.72 -13.99 25.03
C THR A 17 -6.02 -14.06 23.53
N ILE A 18 -6.26 -15.28 23.03
CA ILE A 18 -6.67 -15.48 21.63
C ILE A 18 -8.00 -14.77 21.35
N GLU A 19 -8.93 -14.82 22.30
CA GLU A 19 -10.25 -14.17 22.21
C GLU A 19 -10.09 -12.64 22.17
N GLU A 20 -9.33 -12.05 23.11
CA GLU A 20 -9.10 -10.60 23.14
C GLU A 20 -8.41 -10.10 21.87
N ALA A 21 -7.44 -10.85 21.35
CA ALA A 21 -6.77 -10.51 20.10
C ALA A 21 -7.71 -10.61 18.88
N ALA A 22 -8.67 -11.53 18.89
CA ALA A 22 -9.66 -11.70 17.83
C ALA A 22 -10.58 -10.49 17.75
N ASP A 23 -11.12 -10.11 18.91
CA ASP A 23 -12.02 -8.96 19.03
C ASP A 23 -11.31 -7.66 18.66
N LEU A 24 -10.10 -7.46 19.15
CA LEU A 24 -9.31 -6.25 18.87
C LEU A 24 -8.94 -6.11 17.38
N LEU A 25 -8.65 -7.22 16.69
CA LEU A 25 -8.26 -7.19 15.27
C LEU A 25 -9.46 -7.31 14.31
N GLY A 26 -10.68 -7.56 14.81
CA GLY A 26 -11.82 -7.94 13.97
C GLY A 26 -11.54 -9.20 13.15
N ALA A 27 -10.80 -10.14 13.74
CA ALA A 27 -10.40 -11.40 13.14
C ALA A 27 -11.24 -12.56 13.71
N HIS A 28 -11.42 -13.63 12.94
CA HIS A 28 -12.06 -14.82 13.47
C HIS A 28 -11.10 -15.58 14.40
N LEU A 29 -11.63 -16.18 15.46
CA LEU A 29 -10.84 -16.91 16.47
C LEU A 29 -9.93 -17.99 15.86
N GLN A 30 -10.45 -18.72 14.85
CA GLN A 30 -9.67 -19.74 14.13
C GLN A 30 -8.52 -19.16 13.31
N THR A 31 -8.60 -17.91 12.88
CA THR A 31 -7.50 -17.25 12.16
C THR A 31 -6.30 -17.06 13.07
N ILE A 32 -6.52 -16.57 14.29
CA ILE A 32 -5.46 -16.38 15.28
C ILE A 32 -4.93 -17.72 15.78
N ARG A 33 -5.81 -18.69 16.06
CA ARG A 33 -5.40 -20.06 16.39
C ARG A 33 -4.55 -20.68 15.27
N GLY A 34 -4.91 -20.44 14.01
CA GLY A 34 -4.12 -20.85 12.85
C GLY A 34 -2.73 -20.22 12.83
N TRP A 35 -2.59 -18.94 13.15
CA TRP A 35 -1.28 -18.27 13.21
C TRP A 35 -0.38 -18.84 14.30
N VAL A 36 -0.95 -19.17 15.46
CA VAL A 36 -0.24 -19.82 16.56
C VAL A 36 0.14 -21.25 16.17
N LYS A 37 -0.79 -22.03 15.61
CA LYS A 37 -0.55 -23.43 15.19
C LYS A 37 0.52 -23.53 14.09
N ASN A 38 0.55 -22.58 13.17
CA ASN A 38 1.52 -22.56 12.07
C ASN A 38 2.89 -22.02 12.51
N GLY A 39 3.08 -21.68 13.79
CA GLY A 39 4.34 -21.14 14.33
C GLY A 39 4.66 -19.72 13.88
N THR A 40 3.74 -19.06 13.17
CA THR A 40 3.96 -17.69 12.64
C THR A 40 3.78 -16.60 13.70
N LEU A 41 3.07 -16.91 14.78
CA LEU A 41 2.85 -16.03 15.92
C LEU A 41 3.29 -16.76 17.19
N PRO A 42 4.35 -16.30 17.88
CA PRO A 42 4.78 -16.92 19.12
C PRO A 42 3.71 -16.69 20.19
N ALA A 43 3.38 -17.74 20.93
CA ALA A 43 2.42 -17.71 22.01
C ALA A 43 2.91 -18.59 23.15
N CYS A 44 2.62 -18.17 24.39
CA CYS A 44 2.83 -18.99 25.57
C CYS A 44 1.66 -19.98 25.65
N SER A 45 1.88 -21.19 25.13
CA SER A 45 0.87 -22.26 25.08
C SER A 45 1.05 -23.33 26.17
N GLU A 46 2.01 -23.17 27.08
CA GLU A 46 2.32 -24.16 28.12
C GLU A 46 1.15 -24.38 29.09
N LYS A 47 0.38 -23.33 29.37
CA LYS A 47 -0.80 -23.38 30.23
C LYS A 47 -1.96 -22.63 29.59
N ARG A 48 -3.18 -23.02 29.95
CA ARG A 48 -4.40 -22.30 29.57
C ARG A 48 -4.61 -21.13 30.55
N PRO A 49 -5.07 -19.95 30.09
CA PRO A 49 -5.34 -19.57 28.70
C PRO A 49 -4.05 -19.33 27.89
N ILE A 50 -4.12 -19.51 26.56
CA ILE A 50 -2.99 -19.21 25.67
C ILE A 50 -2.81 -17.69 25.62
N LEU A 51 -1.60 -17.23 25.92
CA LEU A 51 -1.25 -15.80 25.92
C LEU A 51 -0.33 -15.47 24.76
N VAL A 52 -0.59 -14.35 24.12
CA VAL A 52 0.24 -13.78 23.05
C VAL A 52 0.72 -12.41 23.47
N VAL A 53 2.01 -12.15 23.33
CA VAL A 53 2.59 -10.83 23.65
C VAL A 53 2.23 -9.85 22.53
N GLY A 54 1.73 -8.67 22.89
CA GLY A 54 1.30 -7.67 21.91
C GLY A 54 2.43 -7.16 21.01
N ALA A 55 3.68 -7.16 21.49
CA ALA A 55 4.86 -6.86 20.69
C ALA A 55 5.02 -7.84 19.51
N ASP A 56 4.79 -9.12 19.76
CA ASP A 56 4.91 -10.17 18.73
C ASP A 56 3.77 -10.09 17.72
N ILE A 57 2.53 -9.83 18.17
CA ILE A 57 1.40 -9.60 17.27
C ILE A 57 1.71 -8.41 16.34
N ARG A 58 2.21 -7.30 16.90
CA ARG A 58 2.60 -6.12 16.10
C ARG A 58 3.70 -6.46 15.09
N ALA A 59 4.74 -7.17 15.51
CA ALA A 59 5.85 -7.56 14.65
C ALA A 59 5.38 -8.46 13.50
N PHE A 60 4.55 -9.46 13.80
CA PHE A 60 3.97 -10.37 12.82
C PHE A 60 3.11 -9.62 11.78
N LEU A 61 2.20 -8.75 12.24
CA LEU A 61 1.33 -7.99 11.34
C LEU A 61 2.12 -7.03 10.46
N ARG A 62 3.12 -6.31 11.03
CA ARG A 62 4.01 -5.45 10.26
C ARG A 62 4.83 -6.23 9.24
N GLY A 63 5.32 -7.41 9.59
CA GLY A 63 6.04 -8.29 8.68
C GLY A 63 5.19 -8.67 7.46
N ARG A 64 3.92 -9.06 7.69
CA ARG A 64 2.97 -9.35 6.60
C ARG A 64 2.67 -8.12 5.74
N GLU A 65 2.52 -6.95 6.36
CA GLU A 65 2.32 -5.71 5.62
C GLU A 65 3.51 -5.41 4.71
N ILE A 66 4.74 -5.48 5.24
CA ILE A 66 5.97 -5.24 4.49
C ILE A 66 6.13 -6.25 3.36
N ALA A 67 5.89 -7.55 3.62
CA ALA A 67 5.96 -8.59 2.59
C ALA A 67 4.90 -8.40 1.49
N SER A 68 3.72 -7.86 1.84
CA SER A 68 2.66 -7.57 0.87
C SER A 68 2.91 -6.28 0.06
N LYS A 69 3.77 -5.38 0.55
CA LYS A 69 4.11 -4.14 -0.14
C LYS A 69 5.03 -4.45 -1.31
N ARG A 70 4.55 -4.18 -2.52
CA ARG A 70 5.38 -4.12 -3.72
C ARG A 70 6.06 -2.76 -3.73
N ARG A 71 7.31 -2.71 -3.26
CA ARG A 71 8.11 -1.48 -3.29
C ARG A 71 8.33 -1.10 -4.75
N LEU A 72 7.93 0.11 -5.11
CA LEU A 72 8.32 0.73 -6.37
C LEU A 72 9.68 1.38 -6.19
N GLY A 73 10.62 1.07 -7.06
CA GLY A 73 11.87 1.79 -7.18
C GLY A 73 11.69 3.21 -7.74
N PRO A 74 12.81 3.95 -7.88
CA PRO A 74 12.84 5.18 -8.67
C PRO A 74 12.45 4.85 -10.12
N ASN A 75 11.71 5.74 -10.77
CA ASN A 75 11.22 5.59 -12.16
C ASN A 75 10.27 4.40 -12.42
N GLU A 76 9.84 3.67 -11.39
CA GLU A 76 8.92 2.53 -11.56
C GLU A 76 7.47 2.92 -11.29
N PHE A 77 6.56 2.23 -11.97
CA PHE A 77 5.12 2.35 -11.83
C PHE A 77 4.51 0.98 -11.59
N TYR A 78 3.40 0.93 -10.86
CA TYR A 78 2.70 -0.32 -10.62
C TYR A 78 1.71 -0.56 -11.75
N CYS A 79 1.97 -1.57 -12.59
CA CYS A 79 1.05 -1.95 -13.65
C CYS A 79 -0.07 -2.85 -13.12
N LEU A 80 -1.33 -2.45 -13.33
CA LEU A 80 -2.50 -3.24 -12.91
C LEU A 80 -2.71 -4.48 -13.78
N LYS A 81 -2.32 -4.45 -15.06
CA LYS A 81 -2.38 -5.59 -15.99
C LYS A 81 -1.29 -6.63 -15.67
N CYS A 82 -0.02 -6.23 -15.68
CA CYS A 82 1.09 -7.12 -15.37
C CYS A 82 1.18 -7.49 -13.88
N ARG A 83 0.53 -6.72 -12.99
CA ARG A 83 0.63 -6.85 -11.53
C ARG A 83 2.08 -6.87 -11.08
N ALA A 84 2.89 -5.95 -11.58
CA ALA A 84 4.32 -5.84 -11.26
C ALA A 84 4.77 -4.37 -11.34
N PRO A 85 5.84 -3.99 -10.60
CA PRO A 85 6.56 -2.75 -10.88
C PRO A 85 7.16 -2.82 -12.29
N ARG A 86 6.89 -1.81 -13.11
CA ARG A 86 7.34 -1.70 -14.49
C ARG A 86 7.78 -0.29 -14.79
N ARG A 87 8.66 -0.14 -15.79
CA ARG A 87 9.08 1.17 -16.25
C ARG A 87 8.08 1.71 -17.29
N PRO A 88 7.97 3.03 -17.41
CA PRO A 88 7.19 3.64 -18.47
C PRO A 88 7.88 3.47 -19.82
N ALA A 89 7.09 3.20 -20.85
CA ALA A 89 7.56 3.07 -22.23
C ALA A 89 8.26 4.38 -22.65
N GLY A 90 9.49 4.25 -23.16
CA GLY A 90 10.30 5.38 -23.60
C GLY A 90 10.70 6.37 -22.50
N MET A 91 10.55 6.03 -21.21
CA MET A 91 10.78 6.95 -20.08
C MET A 91 9.93 8.24 -20.15
N MET A 92 8.83 8.21 -20.90
CA MET A 92 7.94 9.35 -21.08
C MET A 92 6.75 9.25 -20.14
N VAL A 93 6.44 10.37 -19.47
CA VAL A 93 5.35 10.45 -18.52
C VAL A 93 4.63 11.78 -18.65
N ASP A 94 3.31 11.74 -18.69
CA ASP A 94 2.46 12.92 -18.60
C ASP A 94 2.14 13.20 -17.13
N TYR A 95 2.42 14.41 -16.65
CA TYR A 95 1.98 14.87 -15.34
C TYR A 95 0.69 15.68 -15.49
N GLU A 96 -0.42 15.13 -15.01
CA GLU A 96 -1.70 15.81 -14.93
C GLU A 96 -1.90 16.40 -13.52
N MET A 97 -1.92 17.72 -13.40
CA MET A 97 -2.22 18.38 -12.12
C MET A 97 -3.68 18.12 -11.71
N GLN A 98 -3.87 17.57 -10.51
CA GLN A 98 -5.20 17.31 -9.92
C GLN A 98 -5.56 18.36 -8.85
N THR A 99 -4.55 18.78 -8.08
CA THR A 99 -4.64 19.81 -7.03
C THR A 99 -3.38 20.66 -7.08
N ASP A 100 -3.36 21.82 -6.42
CA ASP A 100 -2.21 22.74 -6.42
C ASP A 100 -0.90 22.10 -5.92
N ARG A 101 -1.01 21.05 -5.12
CA ARG A 101 0.14 20.37 -4.48
C ARG A 101 0.37 18.95 -4.98
N ALA A 102 -0.58 18.36 -5.70
CA ALA A 102 -0.50 16.97 -6.13
C ALA A 102 -1.07 16.76 -7.53
N GLY A 103 -0.34 15.96 -8.32
CA GLY A 103 -0.73 15.54 -9.64
C GLY A 103 -0.59 14.04 -9.84
N ARG A 104 -1.09 13.59 -10.96
CA ARG A 104 -1.09 12.21 -11.40
C ARG A 104 -0.14 12.08 -12.58
N LEU A 105 0.88 11.26 -12.43
CA LEU A 105 1.69 10.79 -13.53
C LEU A 105 0.93 9.70 -14.28
N VAL A 106 0.82 9.86 -15.59
CA VAL A 106 0.21 8.94 -16.55
C VAL A 106 1.29 8.51 -17.53
N ALA A 107 1.48 7.21 -17.68
CA ALA A 107 2.40 6.66 -18.67
C ALA A 107 1.86 5.35 -19.25
N LEU A 108 2.58 4.79 -20.22
CA LEU A 108 2.31 3.48 -20.79
C LEU A 108 3.31 2.46 -20.25
N CYS A 109 2.85 1.25 -19.95
CA CYS A 109 3.72 0.15 -19.54
C CYS A 109 4.58 -0.32 -20.73
N GLU A 110 5.88 -0.55 -20.51
CA GLU A 110 6.81 -1.05 -21.54
C GLU A 110 6.45 -2.44 -22.11
N GLU A 111 5.73 -3.26 -21.35
CA GLU A 111 5.48 -4.67 -21.71
C GLU A 111 4.07 -4.93 -22.23
N CYS A 112 3.07 -4.24 -21.67
CA CYS A 112 1.66 -4.49 -21.98
C CYS A 112 0.94 -3.27 -22.57
N GLU A 113 1.67 -2.17 -22.78
CA GLU A 113 1.17 -0.88 -23.29
C GLU A 113 -0.07 -0.35 -22.54
N GLY A 114 -0.28 -0.85 -21.32
CA GLY A 114 -1.38 -0.46 -20.48
C GLY A 114 -1.09 0.88 -19.83
N LEU A 115 -2.12 1.69 -19.62
CA LEU A 115 -1.99 2.91 -18.84
C LEU A 115 -1.59 2.56 -17.39
N ILE A 116 -0.50 3.17 -16.97
CA ILE A 116 0.06 3.09 -15.63
C ILE A 116 -0.03 4.46 -14.98
N PHE A 117 -0.28 4.47 -13.68
CA PHE A 117 -0.57 5.68 -12.95
C PHE A 117 0.21 5.74 -11.65
N ARG A 118 0.72 6.92 -11.30
CA ARG A 118 1.36 7.18 -10.02
C ARG A 118 1.02 8.59 -9.57
N THR A 119 0.40 8.73 -8.40
CA THR A 119 0.12 10.04 -7.82
C THR A 119 1.32 10.52 -7.00
N LEU A 120 1.76 11.74 -7.26
CA LEU A 120 2.88 12.36 -6.57
C LEU A 120 2.59 13.84 -6.33
N SER A 121 3.19 14.38 -5.27
CA SER A 121 3.24 15.82 -5.08
C SER A 121 4.28 16.43 -6.03
N SER A 122 4.03 17.66 -6.49
CA SER A 122 4.96 18.44 -7.32
C SER A 122 6.38 18.41 -6.77
N ASP A 123 6.51 18.54 -5.46
CA ASP A 123 7.79 18.71 -4.76
C ASP A 123 8.62 17.41 -4.74
N LYS A 124 7.96 16.26 -4.97
CA LYS A 124 8.59 14.93 -4.92
C LYS A 124 8.91 14.36 -6.28
N ILE A 125 8.61 15.08 -7.36
CA ILE A 125 8.85 14.63 -8.73
C ILE A 125 10.34 14.31 -8.93
N GLY A 126 11.24 15.23 -8.56
CA GLY A 126 12.69 15.05 -8.76
C GLY A 126 13.31 13.90 -7.95
N VAL A 127 12.70 13.50 -6.83
CA VAL A 127 13.20 12.40 -5.98
C VAL A 127 12.72 11.04 -6.48
N VAL A 128 11.51 11.00 -7.03
CA VAL A 128 10.82 9.76 -7.39
C VAL A 128 11.03 9.37 -8.86
N ALA A 129 11.23 10.37 -9.70
CA ALA A 129 11.33 10.25 -11.15
C ALA A 129 12.53 11.06 -11.69
N PRO A 130 13.78 10.81 -11.24
CA PRO A 130 14.93 11.62 -11.64
C PRO A 130 15.25 11.55 -13.14
N ASP A 131 14.97 10.43 -13.81
CA ASP A 131 15.38 10.17 -15.20
C ASP A 131 14.20 10.15 -16.19
N LEU A 132 13.02 10.61 -15.78
CA LEU A 132 11.82 10.60 -16.63
C LEU A 132 11.66 11.91 -17.38
N SER A 133 11.36 11.80 -18.67
CA SER A 133 10.90 12.91 -19.50
C SER A 133 9.45 13.22 -19.14
N ILE A 134 9.25 14.27 -18.34
CA ILE A 134 7.93 14.63 -17.81
C ILE A 134 7.35 15.77 -18.64
N MET A 135 6.19 15.52 -19.25
CA MET A 135 5.39 16.57 -19.86
C MET A 135 4.33 17.07 -18.88
N PHE A 136 4.34 18.36 -18.58
CA PHE A 136 3.33 18.97 -17.72
C PHE A 136 2.07 19.27 -18.52
N LYS A 137 0.97 18.59 -18.21
CA LYS A 137 -0.36 18.94 -18.72
C LYS A 137 -1.05 19.81 -17.67
N GLY A 138 -1.54 20.96 -18.11
CA GLY A 138 -2.30 21.90 -17.29
C GLY A 138 -3.51 21.24 -16.64
N ARG A 139 -4.05 21.87 -15.59
CA ARG A 139 -5.24 21.41 -14.87
C ARG A 139 -6.36 21.14 -15.87
N LYS A 140 -6.89 19.91 -15.90
CA LYS A 140 -8.16 19.66 -16.59
C LYS A 140 -9.25 20.39 -15.80
N PRO A 141 -10.08 21.24 -16.43
CA PRO A 141 -11.19 21.89 -15.75
C PRO A 141 -12.09 20.82 -15.14
N SER A 142 -12.60 21.07 -13.93
CA SER A 142 -13.63 20.22 -13.33
C SER A 142 -14.90 20.32 -14.18
N LEU A 143 -15.61 19.21 -14.35
CA LEU A 143 -16.88 19.15 -15.11
C LEU A 143 -17.99 20.07 -14.55
N ASP A 144 -17.77 20.73 -13.40
CA ASP A 144 -18.65 21.73 -12.80
C ASP A 144 -18.36 23.17 -13.25
N GLU A 145 -17.33 23.40 -14.08
CA GLU A 145 -17.16 24.68 -14.77
C GLU A 145 -18.04 24.65 -16.02
N PRO A 146 -19.11 25.47 -16.12
CA PRO A 146 -19.91 25.51 -17.33
C PRO A 146 -19.00 25.94 -18.48
N ASP A 147 -19.07 25.20 -19.59
CA ASP A 147 -18.42 25.56 -20.85
C ASP A 147 -18.85 26.99 -21.22
N GLU A 148 -17.96 27.97 -21.00
CA GLU A 148 -18.13 29.32 -21.49
C GLU A 148 -17.81 29.29 -23.00
N ALA A 149 -18.74 28.70 -23.75
CA ALA A 149 -18.78 28.72 -25.20
C ALA A 149 -19.40 30.04 -25.67
N ALA A 150 -18.58 30.74 -26.46
CA ALA A 150 -18.80 31.97 -27.21
C ALA A 150 -20.19 32.16 -27.85
#